data_AF-A0A3S0RHN3-F1
#
_entry.id   AF-A0A3S0RHN3-F1
#
_cell.length_a   1.000
_cell.length_b   1.000
_cell.length_c   1.000
_cell.angle_alpha   90.00
_cell.angle_beta   90.00
_cell.angle_gamma   90.00
#
_symmetry.space_group_name_H-M   'P 1'
#
loop_
_entity.id
_entity.type
_entity.pdbx_description
1 polymer ?
#
loop_
_entity_poly.entity_id
_entity_poly.type
_entity_poly.pdbx_seq_one_letter_code
_entity_poly.pdbx_strand_id
1 'polypeptide(L)'
;MLRTVDTTLDSCLVDQMPRFGESAVVPLAVLLRTGSENGRFNAALGLDRLRDQAVAATQALESALDDSSSSVRWAVLGSLESIQPRSPSLTLKLLRQLDREQSTSATLYDEALIRAIAHMGGLPPEALPILDHALRHLPNGYSLSVQELIETIGRVDTPERVVLLARLIGDKDPVRAWYATVAIGRSGSLALPVLLFYRLAGLAGHLISVESQ
;
A
#
# COMPACT_ATOMS: atom_id res chain seq x y z
N MET A 1 31.45 -30.11 9.97
CA MET A 1 30.11 -30.69 10.14
C MET A 1 29.29 -29.79 11.06
N LEU A 2 28.70 -28.70 10.54
CA LEU A 2 27.77 -27.83 11.28
C LEU A 2 26.55 -27.57 10.38
N ARG A 3 25.81 -28.64 10.08
CA ARG A 3 24.49 -28.57 9.47
C ARG A 3 23.51 -29.14 10.50
N THR A 4 22.34 -28.51 10.58
CA THR A 4 21.05 -29.01 11.12
C THR A 4 20.56 -28.60 12.52
N VAL A 5 21.08 -27.57 13.20
CA VAL A 5 20.50 -27.13 14.50
C VAL A 5 19.76 -25.77 14.43
N ASP A 6 19.77 -25.06 13.30
CA ASP A 6 19.35 -23.64 13.27
C ASP A 6 17.86 -23.36 13.06
N THR A 7 17.03 -24.35 12.69
CA THR A 7 15.64 -24.08 12.29
C THR A 7 14.65 -23.99 13.45
N THR A 8 14.98 -24.54 14.61
CA THR A 8 14.09 -24.53 15.80
C THR A 8 14.47 -23.46 16.81
N LEU A 9 15.73 -22.99 16.80
CA LEU A 9 16.16 -21.87 17.64
C LEU A 9 15.65 -20.52 17.09
N ASP A 10 15.59 -20.35 15.77
CA ASP A 10 15.13 -19.11 15.13
C ASP A 10 13.64 -18.81 15.39
N SER A 11 12.76 -19.82 15.34
CA SER A 11 11.33 -19.62 15.61
C SER A 11 11.05 -19.33 17.09
N CYS A 12 11.82 -19.95 17.99
CA CYS A 12 11.70 -19.75 19.44
C CYS A 12 12.18 -18.34 19.86
N LEU A 13 13.20 -17.80 19.19
CA LEU A 13 13.64 -16.42 19.38
C LEU A 13 12.56 -15.42 18.93
N VAL A 14 11.91 -15.66 17.79
CA VAL A 14 10.84 -14.80 17.27
C VAL A 14 9.64 -14.72 18.21
N ASP A 15 9.29 -15.80 18.91
CA ASP A 15 8.22 -15.80 19.94
C ASP A 15 8.60 -15.11 21.26
N GLN A 16 9.89 -15.02 21.58
CA GLN A 16 10.37 -14.30 22.77
C GLN A 16 10.64 -12.80 22.51
N MET A 17 10.54 -12.33 21.26
CA MET A 17 10.90 -10.97 20.84
C MET A 17 10.22 -9.80 21.56
N PRO A 18 8.96 -9.87 22.02
CA PRO A 18 8.35 -8.79 22.79
C PRO A 18 9.13 -8.44 24.08
N ARG A 19 9.97 -9.36 24.59
CA ARG A 19 10.81 -9.12 25.77
C ARG A 19 12.11 -8.37 25.48
N PHE A 20 12.56 -8.33 24.23
CA PHE A 20 13.81 -7.67 23.84
C PHE A 20 13.59 -6.23 23.36
N GLY A 21 12.37 -5.87 22.94
CA GLY A 21 12.00 -4.51 22.51
C GLY A 21 12.91 -3.96 21.42
N GLU A 22 13.26 -2.68 21.50
CA GLU A 22 14.14 -1.97 20.55
C GLU A 22 15.52 -2.63 20.37
N SER A 23 16.03 -3.35 21.38
CA SER A 23 17.35 -3.99 21.31
C SER A 23 17.43 -5.08 20.24
N ALA A 24 16.28 -5.62 19.79
CA ALA A 24 16.22 -6.62 18.74
C ALA A 24 16.28 -6.01 17.33
N VAL A 25 15.98 -4.72 17.17
CA VAL A 25 15.81 -4.06 15.85
C VAL A 25 17.09 -4.14 15.00
N VAL A 26 18.24 -3.83 15.58
CA VAL A 26 19.52 -3.85 14.85
C VAL A 26 19.92 -5.27 14.43
N PRO A 27 19.93 -6.28 15.32
CA PRO A 27 20.18 -7.67 14.92
C PRO A 27 19.25 -8.17 13.81
N LEU A 28 17.95 -7.86 13.88
CA LEU A 28 16.98 -8.28 12.85
C LEU A 28 17.22 -7.56 11.52
N ALA A 29 17.54 -6.27 11.54
CA ALA A 29 17.89 -5.54 10.32
C ALA A 29 19.16 -6.08 9.66
N VAL A 30 20.12 -6.60 10.45
CA VAL A 30 21.29 -7.32 9.92
C VAL A 30 20.87 -8.66 9.33
N LEU A 31 20.10 -9.47 10.08
CA LEU A 31 19.63 -10.78 9.64
C LEU A 31 18.78 -10.68 8.36
N LEU A 32 17.96 -9.65 8.22
CA LEU A 32 17.17 -9.36 7.02
C LEU A 32 18.04 -9.14 5.78
N ARG A 33 19.30 -8.73 5.91
CA ARG A 33 20.20 -8.51 4.76
C ARG A 33 21.11 -9.70 4.48
N THR A 34 21.62 -10.35 5.53
CA THR A 34 22.70 -11.35 5.40
C THR A 34 22.24 -12.77 5.67
N GLY A 35 21.01 -12.96 6.15
CA GLY A 35 20.47 -14.26 6.51
C GLY A 35 20.18 -15.17 5.32
N SER A 36 19.96 -16.45 5.63
CA SER A 36 19.30 -17.39 4.71
C SER A 36 17.90 -16.91 4.37
N GLU A 37 17.26 -17.46 3.34
CA GLU A 37 15.87 -17.11 3.00
C GLU A 37 14.93 -17.18 4.23
N ASN A 38 15.01 -18.27 4.99
CA ASN A 38 14.24 -18.43 6.24
C ASN A 38 14.64 -17.41 7.30
N GLY A 39 15.94 -17.11 7.44
CA GLY A 39 16.43 -16.10 8.37
C GLY A 39 15.91 -14.71 8.03
N ARG A 40 15.89 -14.33 6.75
CA ARG A 40 15.37 -13.04 6.27
C ARG A 40 13.85 -12.96 6.46
N PHE A 41 13.14 -14.04 6.16
CA PHE A 41 11.70 -14.14 6.41
C PHE A 41 11.36 -13.97 7.90
N ASN A 42 12.05 -14.71 8.78
CA ASN A 42 11.89 -14.61 10.23
C ASN A 42 12.29 -13.23 10.76
N ALA A 43 13.31 -12.60 10.19
CA ALA A 43 13.70 -11.24 10.54
C ALA A 43 12.58 -10.24 10.23
N ALA A 44 11.94 -10.33 9.05
CA ALA A 44 10.81 -9.48 8.69
C ALA A 44 9.61 -9.69 9.63
N LEU A 45 9.24 -10.94 9.93
CA LEU A 45 8.18 -11.24 10.90
C LEU A 45 8.52 -10.76 12.32
N GLY A 46 9.79 -10.83 12.70
CA GLY A 46 10.25 -10.29 13.95
C GLY A 46 10.04 -8.77 14.02
N LEU A 47 10.48 -8.04 12.98
CA LEU A 47 10.30 -6.60 12.90
C LEU A 47 8.81 -6.20 12.88
N ASP A 48 7.96 -6.97 12.20
CA ASP A 48 6.50 -6.82 12.23
C ASP A 48 5.93 -6.89 13.67
N ARG A 49 6.35 -7.88 14.46
CA ARG A 49 5.90 -8.03 15.86
C ARG A 49 6.32 -6.88 16.78
N LEU A 50 7.41 -6.19 16.45
CA LEU A 50 7.86 -5.01 17.18
C LEU A 50 7.06 -3.75 16.82
N ARG A 51 6.35 -3.76 15.68
CA ARG A 51 5.53 -2.64 15.19
C ARG A 51 6.32 -1.34 15.15
N ASP A 52 5.78 -0.24 15.68
CA ASP A 52 6.38 1.10 15.66
C ASP A 52 7.79 1.16 16.28
N GLN A 53 8.14 0.25 17.20
CA GLN A 53 9.49 0.14 17.75
C GLN A 53 10.56 -0.21 16.69
N ALA A 54 10.15 -0.83 15.58
CA ALA A 54 11.03 -1.21 14.48
C ALA A 54 11.22 -0.12 13.41
N VAL A 55 10.79 1.12 13.63
CA VAL A 55 10.99 2.26 12.69
C VAL A 55 12.45 2.41 12.24
N ALA A 56 13.43 2.14 13.11
CA ALA A 56 14.84 2.25 12.74
C ALA A 56 15.27 1.21 11.66
N ALA A 57 14.49 0.14 11.45
CA ALA A 57 14.74 -0.87 10.43
C ALA A 57 14.10 -0.55 9.07
N THR A 58 13.39 0.57 8.90
CA THR A 58 12.69 0.90 7.64
C THR A 58 13.58 0.84 6.41
N GLN A 59 14.84 1.30 6.47
CA GLN A 59 15.75 1.22 5.31
C GLN A 59 16.12 -0.23 4.95
N ALA A 60 16.26 -1.10 5.96
CA ALA A 60 16.54 -2.52 5.71
C ALA A 60 15.33 -3.21 5.08
N LEU A 61 14.13 -2.91 5.57
CA LEU A 61 12.86 -3.38 4.99
C LEU A 61 12.66 -2.86 3.56
N GLU A 62 12.91 -1.58 3.31
CA GLU A 62 12.82 -0.99 1.98
C GLU A 62 13.77 -1.67 0.97
N SER A 63 14.96 -2.07 1.41
CA SER A 63 15.89 -2.84 0.58
C SER A 63 15.39 -4.26 0.32
N ALA A 64 14.76 -4.89 1.32
CA ALA A 64 14.23 -6.25 1.23
C ALA A 64 12.92 -6.36 0.42
N LEU A 65 12.31 -5.24 0.02
CA LEU A 65 11.21 -5.24 -0.97
C LEU A 65 11.62 -5.79 -2.34
N ASP A 66 12.92 -5.83 -2.63
CA ASP A 66 13.48 -6.38 -3.87
C ASP A 66 14.14 -7.76 -3.63
N ASP A 67 13.82 -8.44 -2.51
CA ASP A 67 14.33 -9.78 -2.22
C ASP A 67 13.92 -10.80 -3.29
N SER A 68 14.81 -11.75 -3.60
CA SER A 68 14.52 -12.82 -4.55
C SER A 68 13.35 -13.72 -4.13
N SER A 69 13.14 -13.92 -2.82
CA SER A 69 12.06 -14.76 -2.30
C SER A 69 10.76 -13.98 -2.16
N SER A 70 9.69 -14.47 -2.78
CA SER A 70 8.35 -13.88 -2.66
C SER A 70 7.82 -13.94 -1.22
N SER A 71 8.16 -14.98 -0.46
CA SER A 71 7.79 -15.11 0.95
C SER A 71 8.42 -14.00 1.79
N VAL A 72 9.69 -13.68 1.54
CA VAL A 72 10.38 -12.57 2.22
C VAL A 72 9.75 -11.24 1.85
N ARG A 73 9.52 -10.97 0.55
CA ARG A 73 8.86 -9.72 0.13
C ARG A 73 7.49 -9.54 0.77
N TRP A 74 6.69 -10.59 0.85
CA TRP A 74 5.37 -10.56 1.50
C TRP A 74 5.48 -10.24 3.01
N ALA A 75 6.40 -10.89 3.73
CA ALA A 75 6.63 -10.61 5.15
C ALA A 75 7.13 -9.18 5.39
N VAL A 76 7.95 -8.65 4.47
CA VAL A 76 8.42 -7.26 4.52
C VAL A 76 7.26 -6.28 4.38
N LEU A 77 6.29 -6.54 3.47
CA LEU A 77 5.10 -5.70 3.33
C LEU A 77 4.26 -5.68 4.61
N GLY A 78 4.03 -6.84 5.23
CA GLY A 78 3.34 -6.91 6.52
C GLY A 78 4.06 -6.11 7.61
N SER A 79 5.39 -6.24 7.68
CA SER A 79 6.20 -5.45 8.61
C SER A 79 6.08 -3.95 8.38
N LEU A 80 6.12 -3.50 7.12
CA LEU A 80 5.94 -2.08 6.77
C LEU A 80 4.52 -1.58 7.09
N GLU A 81 3.49 -2.41 6.89
CA GLU A 81 2.09 -2.13 7.26
C GLU A 81 1.94 -1.92 8.78
N SER A 82 2.62 -2.72 9.60
CA SER A 82 2.59 -2.60 11.06
C SER A 82 3.45 -1.45 11.60
N ILE A 83 4.60 -1.18 10.98
CA ILE A 83 5.52 -0.09 11.37
C ILE A 83 4.96 1.28 10.97
N GLN A 84 4.25 1.34 9.83
CA GLN A 84 3.70 2.56 9.24
C GLN A 84 4.73 3.70 9.15
N PRO A 85 5.89 3.48 8.51
CA PRO A 85 6.90 4.51 8.40
C PRO A 85 6.36 5.71 7.62
N ARG A 86 6.56 6.92 8.15
CA ARG A 86 6.21 8.17 7.47
C ARG A 86 7.23 8.49 6.37
N SER A 87 7.19 7.74 5.29
CA SER A 87 8.14 7.86 4.17
C SER A 87 7.40 7.98 2.82
N PRO A 88 7.24 9.20 2.28
CA PRO A 88 6.62 9.40 0.97
C PRO A 88 7.38 8.71 -0.18
N SER A 89 8.71 8.61 -0.07
CA SER A 89 9.54 7.91 -1.06
C SER A 89 9.27 6.41 -1.08
N LEU A 90 9.07 5.80 0.09
CA LEU A 90 8.70 4.39 0.21
C LEU A 90 7.30 4.14 -0.37
N THR A 91 6.33 5.02 -0.08
CA THR A 91 4.99 4.92 -0.67
C THR A 91 5.06 4.93 -2.20
N LEU A 92 5.87 5.84 -2.76
CA LEU A 92 6.05 5.94 -4.20
C LEU A 92 6.74 4.70 -4.79
N LYS A 93 7.70 4.11 -4.07
CA LYS A 93 8.34 2.83 -4.47
C LYS A 93 7.33 1.70 -4.52
N LEU A 94 6.51 1.53 -3.48
CA LEU A 94 5.47 0.51 -3.43
C LEU A 94 4.46 0.70 -4.56
N LEU A 95 3.95 1.92 -4.78
CA LEU A 95 3.02 2.19 -5.88
C LEU A 95 3.59 1.83 -7.25
N ARG A 96 4.89 2.08 -7.50
CA ARG A 96 5.55 1.66 -8.73
C ARG A 96 5.75 0.14 -8.83
N GLN A 97 5.80 -0.58 -7.72
CA GLN A 97 5.76 -2.05 -7.74
C GLN A 97 4.35 -2.53 -8.11
N LEU A 98 3.30 -1.97 -7.48
CA LEU A 98 1.90 -2.26 -7.83
C LEU A 98 1.63 -2.05 -9.33
N ASP A 99 2.11 -0.92 -9.85
CA ASP A 99 1.84 -0.51 -11.23
C ASP A 99 2.61 -1.36 -12.27
N ARG A 100 3.75 -1.96 -11.87
CA ARG A 100 4.52 -2.85 -12.76
C ARG A 100 3.99 -4.27 -12.74
N GLU A 101 3.56 -4.77 -11.58
CA GLU A 101 3.06 -6.12 -11.39
C GLU A 101 1.57 -6.24 -11.74
N GLN A 102 1.14 -5.69 -12.88
CA GLN A 102 -0.23 -5.80 -13.44
C GLN A 102 -0.59 -7.25 -13.85
N SER A 103 -0.34 -8.19 -12.96
CA SER A 103 -0.62 -9.60 -13.12
C SER A 103 -2.12 -9.78 -13.19
N THR A 104 -2.55 -10.45 -14.24
CA THR A 104 -3.96 -10.77 -14.54
C THR A 104 -4.63 -11.61 -13.46
N SER A 105 -3.87 -12.08 -12.46
CA SER A 105 -4.35 -12.79 -11.29
C SER A 105 -4.24 -11.90 -10.08
N ALA A 106 -5.36 -11.69 -9.38
CA ALA A 106 -5.35 -11.03 -8.09
C ALA A 106 -4.45 -11.82 -7.12
N THR A 107 -3.24 -11.34 -6.85
CA THR A 107 -2.34 -12.02 -5.92
C THR A 107 -2.52 -11.47 -4.50
N LEU A 108 -2.29 -12.35 -3.50
CA LEU A 108 -2.19 -11.97 -2.08
C LEU A 108 -1.08 -10.92 -1.84
N TYR A 109 -0.14 -10.80 -2.77
CA TYR A 109 0.94 -9.83 -2.73
C TYR A 109 0.45 -8.42 -3.06
N ASP A 110 -0.34 -8.25 -4.11
CA ASP A 110 -0.93 -6.95 -4.46
C ASP A 110 -1.82 -6.42 -3.32
N GLU A 111 -2.58 -7.31 -2.67
CA GLU A 111 -3.40 -6.95 -1.51
C GLU A 111 -2.54 -6.41 -0.36
N ALA A 112 -1.46 -7.11 -0.03
CA ALA A 112 -0.53 -6.69 1.02
C ALA A 112 0.12 -5.35 0.67
N LEU A 113 0.42 -5.14 -0.61
CA LEU A 113 1.04 -3.91 -1.09
C LEU A 113 0.07 -2.72 -1.02
N ILE A 114 -1.20 -2.93 -1.41
CA ILE A 114 -2.28 -1.93 -1.26
C ILE A 114 -2.47 -1.56 0.22
N ARG A 115 -2.56 -2.55 1.12
CA ARG A 115 -2.72 -2.30 2.56
C ARG A 115 -1.53 -1.54 3.14
N ALA A 116 -0.30 -1.93 2.80
CA ALA A 116 0.89 -1.22 3.26
C ALA A 116 0.87 0.26 2.81
N ILE A 117 0.52 0.53 1.55
CA ILE A 117 0.37 1.89 1.01
C ILE A 117 -0.69 2.68 1.78
N ALA A 118 -1.87 2.08 2.01
CA ALA A 118 -2.98 2.74 2.70
C ALA A 118 -2.64 3.09 4.17
N HIS A 119 -2.03 2.15 4.90
CA HIS A 119 -1.69 2.33 6.31
C HIS A 119 -0.53 3.30 6.54
N MET A 120 0.44 3.36 5.64
CA MET A 120 1.52 4.35 5.71
C MET A 120 1.00 5.79 5.55
N GLY A 121 -0.13 6.00 4.88
CA GLY A 121 -0.87 7.28 4.81
C GLY A 121 -0.22 8.41 4.01
N GLY A 122 1.09 8.33 3.76
CA GLY A 122 1.87 9.33 3.03
C GLY A 122 1.73 9.19 1.52
N LEU A 123 0.68 9.77 0.93
CA LEU A 123 0.51 9.88 -0.53
C LEU A 123 0.98 11.27 -1.02
N PRO A 124 2.22 11.39 -1.55
CA PRO A 124 2.69 12.64 -2.14
C PRO A 124 1.94 12.94 -3.46
N PRO A 125 1.84 14.18 -3.94
CA PRO A 125 1.13 14.51 -5.18
C PRO A 125 1.61 13.71 -6.40
N GLU A 126 2.90 13.38 -6.47
CA GLU A 126 3.52 12.57 -7.51
C GLU A 126 3.03 11.12 -7.53
N ALA A 127 2.47 10.64 -6.43
CA ALA A 127 1.88 9.31 -6.32
C ALA A 127 0.48 9.24 -6.95
N LEU A 128 -0.25 10.35 -7.03
CA LEU A 128 -1.64 10.39 -7.51
C LEU A 128 -1.83 9.85 -8.94
N PRO A 129 -1.02 10.23 -9.95
CA PRO A 129 -1.18 9.68 -11.31
C PRO A 129 -0.86 8.18 -11.39
N ILE A 130 0.12 7.71 -10.61
CA ILE A 130 0.48 6.29 -10.56
C ILE A 130 -0.65 5.49 -9.91
N LEU A 131 -1.19 6.01 -8.80
CA LEU A 131 -2.32 5.44 -8.10
C LEU A 131 -3.58 5.38 -8.98
N ASP A 132 -3.89 6.45 -9.70
CA ASP A 132 -5.00 6.49 -10.67
C ASP A 132 -4.85 5.43 -11.77
N HIS A 133 -3.63 5.24 -12.27
CA HIS A 133 -3.35 4.20 -13.26
C HIS A 133 -3.48 2.79 -12.66
N ALA A 134 -2.87 2.54 -11.50
CA ALA A 134 -2.92 1.25 -10.83
C ALA A 134 -4.36 0.84 -10.47
N LEU A 135 -5.15 1.75 -9.86
CA LEU A 135 -6.54 1.48 -9.46
C LEU A 135 -7.42 1.04 -10.62
N ARG A 136 -7.24 1.59 -11.84
CA ARG A 136 -8.01 1.22 -13.03
C ARG A 136 -7.72 -0.19 -13.53
N HIS A 137 -6.52 -0.71 -13.26
CA HIS A 137 -6.07 -2.03 -13.72
C HIS A 137 -6.17 -3.09 -12.63
N LEU A 138 -6.55 -2.72 -11.39
CA LEU A 138 -6.79 -3.67 -10.33
C LEU A 138 -8.05 -4.51 -10.59
N PRO A 139 -7.97 -5.85 -10.42
CA PRO A 139 -9.12 -6.74 -10.41
C PRO A 139 -10.20 -6.32 -9.40
N ASN A 140 -11.46 -6.64 -9.66
CA ASN A 140 -12.60 -6.29 -8.79
C ASN A 140 -12.63 -7.05 -7.44
N GLY A 141 -11.63 -7.88 -7.14
CA GLY A 141 -11.57 -8.73 -5.94
C GLY A 141 -11.10 -8.03 -4.65
N TYR A 142 -10.60 -6.80 -4.74
CA TYR A 142 -9.86 -6.12 -3.65
C TYR A 142 -10.73 -5.18 -2.79
N SER A 143 -11.94 -5.59 -2.42
CA SER A 143 -12.94 -4.66 -1.86
C SER A 143 -12.50 -3.91 -0.59
N LEU A 144 -11.87 -4.60 0.37
CA LEU A 144 -11.45 -3.99 1.65
C LEU A 144 -10.17 -3.15 1.51
N SER A 145 -9.13 -3.67 0.88
CA SER A 145 -7.86 -2.94 0.75
C SER A 145 -7.99 -1.72 -0.17
N VAL A 146 -8.80 -1.82 -1.24
CA VAL A 146 -9.10 -0.67 -2.10
C VAL A 146 -9.95 0.37 -1.38
N GLN A 147 -10.86 -0.05 -0.49
CA GLN A 147 -11.55 0.90 0.40
C GLN A 147 -10.55 1.70 1.24
N GLU A 148 -9.67 1.02 1.97
CA GLU A 148 -8.67 1.66 2.84
C GLU A 148 -7.78 2.64 2.07
N LEU A 149 -7.39 2.26 0.85
CA LEU A 149 -6.61 3.11 -0.04
C LEU A 149 -7.39 4.35 -0.49
N ILE A 150 -8.65 4.20 -0.92
CA ILE A 150 -9.51 5.33 -1.32
C ILE A 150 -9.81 6.25 -0.14
N GLU A 151 -10.05 5.70 1.06
CA GLU A 151 -10.19 6.49 2.28
C GLU A 151 -8.92 7.27 2.60
N THR A 152 -7.75 6.67 2.37
CA THR A 152 -6.45 7.34 2.55
C THR A 152 -6.25 8.50 1.58
N ILE A 153 -6.73 8.38 0.33
CA ILE A 153 -6.78 9.50 -0.61
C ILE A 153 -7.63 10.64 -0.01
N GLY A 154 -8.83 10.31 0.49
CA GLY A 154 -9.77 11.27 1.07
C GLY A 154 -9.43 11.83 2.46
N ARG A 155 -8.37 11.36 3.13
CA ARG A 155 -7.96 11.90 4.45
C ARG A 155 -7.41 13.33 4.38
N VAL A 156 -6.91 13.75 3.21
CA VAL A 156 -6.36 15.10 3.01
C VAL A 156 -7.12 15.75 1.87
N ASP A 157 -7.81 16.84 2.17
CA ASP A 157 -8.62 17.56 1.20
C ASP A 157 -7.73 18.52 0.37
N THR A 158 -7.06 17.96 -0.64
CA THR A 158 -6.38 18.76 -1.67
C THR A 158 -7.15 18.70 -2.99
N PRO A 159 -7.10 19.75 -3.83
CA PRO A 159 -7.78 19.76 -5.13
C PRO A 159 -7.43 18.54 -5.99
N GLU A 160 -6.17 18.11 -5.98
CA GLU A 160 -5.69 16.98 -6.79
C GLU A 160 -6.31 15.65 -6.32
N ARG A 161 -6.44 15.47 -5.00
CA ARG A 161 -7.08 14.29 -4.41
C ARG A 161 -8.59 14.29 -4.66
N VAL A 162 -9.24 15.44 -4.55
CA VAL A 162 -10.67 15.58 -4.87
C VAL A 162 -10.92 15.28 -6.36
N VAL A 163 -10.04 15.73 -7.26
CA VAL A 163 -10.14 15.40 -8.70
C VAL A 163 -9.96 13.90 -8.94
N LEU A 164 -9.00 13.25 -8.27
CA LEU A 164 -8.81 11.80 -8.37
C LEU A 164 -10.06 11.05 -7.89
N LEU A 165 -10.60 11.40 -6.71
CA LEU A 165 -11.81 10.80 -6.18
C LEU A 165 -13.01 11.05 -7.11
N ALA A 166 -13.14 12.24 -7.72
CA ALA A 166 -14.25 12.57 -8.60
C ALA A 166 -14.24 11.70 -9.88
N ARG A 167 -13.04 11.38 -10.37
CA ARG A 167 -12.85 10.43 -11.46
C ARG A 167 -13.26 9.01 -11.06
N LEU A 168 -12.90 8.58 -9.84
CA LEU A 168 -13.24 7.24 -9.32
C LEU A 168 -14.75 7.04 -9.10
N ILE A 169 -15.53 8.11 -8.87
CA ILE A 169 -17.00 8.01 -8.83
C ILE A 169 -17.56 7.46 -10.17
N GLY A 170 -16.92 7.77 -11.29
CA GLY A 170 -17.29 7.25 -12.62
C GLY A 170 -16.64 5.92 -12.98
N ASP A 171 -15.96 5.24 -12.04
CA ASP A 171 -15.30 3.97 -12.31
C ASP A 171 -16.32 2.85 -12.59
N LYS A 172 -15.92 1.87 -13.41
CA LYS A 172 -16.78 0.73 -13.77
C LYS A 172 -16.99 -0.23 -12.60
N ASP A 173 -16.05 -0.26 -11.64
CA ASP A 173 -16.17 -1.05 -10.43
C ASP A 173 -17.08 -0.31 -9.43
N PRO A 174 -18.26 -0.86 -9.09
CA PRO A 174 -19.19 -0.22 -8.17
C PRO A 174 -18.60 -0.02 -6.76
N VAL A 175 -17.63 -0.85 -6.35
CA VAL A 175 -16.97 -0.74 -5.05
C VAL A 175 -16.11 0.53 -5.01
N ARG A 176 -15.29 0.75 -6.04
CA ARG A 176 -14.46 1.96 -6.18
C ARG A 176 -15.32 3.22 -6.24
N ALA A 177 -16.38 3.18 -7.05
CA ALA A 177 -17.31 4.30 -7.19
C ALA A 177 -18.01 4.65 -5.88
N TRP A 178 -18.47 3.63 -5.12
CA TRP A 178 -19.11 3.81 -3.82
C TRP A 178 -18.17 4.47 -2.81
N TYR A 179 -16.97 3.92 -2.61
CA TYR A 179 -16.04 4.46 -1.62
C TYR A 179 -15.49 5.83 -2.01
N ALA A 180 -15.30 6.10 -3.30
CA ALA A 180 -14.94 7.43 -3.77
C ALA A 180 -16.03 8.46 -3.46
N THR A 181 -17.30 8.08 -3.61
CA THR A 181 -18.45 8.93 -3.24
C THR A 181 -18.45 9.24 -1.74
N VAL A 182 -18.22 8.23 -0.90
CA VAL A 182 -18.14 8.41 0.56
C VAL A 182 -16.96 9.31 0.94
N ALA A 183 -15.78 9.09 0.35
CA ALA A 183 -14.58 9.89 0.60
C ALA A 183 -14.78 11.35 0.21
N ILE A 184 -15.35 11.62 -0.96
CA ILE A 184 -15.68 12.99 -1.41
C ILE A 184 -16.70 13.67 -0.51
N GLY A 185 -17.70 12.93 0.00
CA GLY A 185 -18.68 13.47 0.92
C GLY A 185 -18.05 14.00 2.21
N ARG A 186 -16.92 13.42 2.65
CA ARG A 186 -16.17 13.89 3.82
C ARG A 186 -15.38 15.17 3.54
N SER A 187 -14.94 15.39 2.29
CA SER A 187 -14.19 16.59 1.86
C SER A 187 -15.02 17.89 1.84
N GLY A 188 -16.34 17.81 2.06
CA GLY A 188 -17.20 18.97 2.27
C GLY A 188 -17.20 19.99 1.13
N SER A 189 -16.95 21.26 1.46
CA SER A 189 -17.07 22.39 0.52
C SER A 189 -16.06 22.37 -0.64
N LEU A 190 -14.92 21.69 -0.48
CA LEU A 190 -13.89 21.56 -1.53
C LEU A 190 -14.35 20.64 -2.67
N ALA A 191 -15.30 19.73 -2.41
CA ALA A 191 -15.85 18.85 -3.43
C ALA A 191 -16.85 19.54 -4.36
N LEU A 192 -17.58 20.56 -3.89
CA LEU A 192 -18.70 21.15 -4.62
C LEU A 192 -18.31 21.75 -5.99
N PRO A 193 -17.26 22.58 -6.10
CA PRO A 193 -16.85 23.13 -7.39
C PRO A 193 -16.38 22.04 -8.37
N VAL A 194 -15.68 21.01 -7.86
CA VAL A 194 -15.15 19.91 -8.68
C VAL A 194 -16.27 19.01 -9.20
N LEU A 195 -17.25 18.67 -8.36
CA LEU A 195 -18.41 17.89 -8.76
C LEU A 195 -19.31 18.63 -9.75
N LEU A 196 -19.48 19.95 -9.58
CA LEU A 196 -20.19 20.80 -10.55
C LEU A 196 -19.47 20.80 -11.90
N PHE A 197 -18.15 20.95 -11.91
CA PHE A 197 -17.35 20.88 -13.14
C PHE A 197 -17.49 19.52 -13.84
N TYR A 198 -17.35 18.41 -13.11
CA TYR A 198 -17.47 17.06 -13.68
C TYR A 198 -18.89 16.76 -14.20
N ARG A 199 -19.93 17.23 -13.51
CA ARG A 199 -21.32 17.09 -13.97
C ARG A 199 -21.60 17.90 -15.23
N LEU A 200 -21.06 19.11 -15.33
CA LEU A 200 -21.18 19.96 -16.52
C LEU A 200 -20.38 19.37 -17.70
N ALA A 201 -19.18 18.85 -17.46
CA ALA A 201 -18.37 18.19 -18.48
C ALA A 201 -19.03 16.91 -19.01
N GLY A 202 -19.65 16.10 -18.14
CA GLY A 202 -20.42 14.92 -18.54
C GLY A 202 -21.67 15.26 -19.37
N LEU A 203 -22.37 16.34 -19.02
CA LEU A 203 -23.49 16.86 -19.81
C LEU A 203 -23.05 17.39 -21.18
N ALA A 204 -21.91 18.09 -21.24
CA ALA A 204 -21.34 18.56 -22.51
C ALA A 204 -20.91 17.40 -23.43
N GLY A 205 -20.31 16.34 -22.88
CA GLY A 205 -19.97 15.13 -23.64
C GLY A 205 -21.20 14.43 -24.21
N HIS A 206 -22.29 14.35 -23.45
CA HIS A 206 -23.56 13.80 -23.94
C HIS A 206 -24.22 14.66 -25.01
N LEU A 207 -24.15 16.00 -24.92
CA LEU A 207 -24.68 16.90 -25.95
C LEU A 207 -23.92 16.78 -27.27
N ILE A 208 -22.58 16.65 -27.22
CA ILE A 208 -21.75 16.50 -28.43
C ILE A 208 -21.97 15.13 -29.10
N SER A 209 -22.17 14.05 -28.33
CA SER A 209 -22.50 12.73 -28.89
C SER A 209 -23.91 12.61 -29.47
N VAL A 210 -24.85 13.47 -29.05
CA VAL A 210 -26.21 13.50 -29.62
C VAL A 210 -26.28 14.32 -30.92
N GLU A 211 -25.37 15.29 -31.12
CA GLU A 211 -25.29 16.08 -32.36
C GLU A 211 -24.46 15.43 -33.50
N SER A 212 -23.84 14.27 -33.24
CA SER A 212 -22.97 13.55 -34.19
C SER A 212 -23.56 12.23 -34.72
N GLN A 213 -24.86 11.99 -34.54
CA GLN A 213 -25.65 10.92 -35.16
C GLN A 213 -26.69 11.50 -36.11
#